data_AF-A0A961KBH4-F1
#
_entry.id   AF-A0A961KBH4-F1
#
_cell.length_a   1.000
_cell.length_b   1.000
_cell.length_c   1.000
_cell.angle_alpha   90.00
_cell.angle_beta   90.00
_cell.angle_gamma   90.00
#
_symmetry.space_group_name_H-M   'P 1'
#
loop_
_entity.id
_entity.type
_entity.pdbx_description
1 polymer ?
#
loop_
_entity_poly.entity_id
_entity_poly.type
_entity_poly.pdbx_seq_one_letter_code
_entity_poly.pdbx_strand_id
1 'polypeptide(L)' 'MAFDYVRATKYFFLWDILMGFKLGFKYFFKAKYTVNYPYEKTPLSPRFRGEHALRR' A
#
# COMPACT_ATOMS: atom_id res chain seq x y z
N MET A 1 -43.82 9.32 -3.57
CA MET A 1 -42.34 9.23 -3.60
C MET A 1 -41.81 9.77 -2.29
N ALA A 2 -41.27 8.90 -1.43
CA ALA A 2 -40.58 9.38 -0.22
C ALA A 2 -39.21 9.92 -0.64
N PHE A 3 -38.91 11.16 -0.30
CA PHE A 3 -37.59 11.73 -0.52
C PHE A 3 -36.59 11.02 0.40
N ASP A 4 -35.57 10.41 -0.19
CA ASP A 4 -34.54 9.67 0.53
C ASP A 4 -33.39 10.62 0.92
N TYR A 5 -33.61 11.39 1.98
CA TYR A 5 -32.71 12.46 2.44
C TYR A 5 -31.30 11.95 2.80
N VAL A 6 -31.19 10.69 3.23
CA VAL A 6 -29.91 10.04 3.55
C VAL A 6 -29.07 9.83 2.29
N ARG A 7 -29.71 9.47 1.18
CA ARG A 7 -29.02 9.30 -0.10
C ARG A 7 -28.61 10.63 -0.72
N ALA A 8 -29.50 11.63 -0.65
CA ALA A 8 -29.23 12.98 -1.16
C ALA A 8 -28.02 13.63 -0.47
N THR A 9 -27.93 13.51 0.86
CA THR A 9 -26.80 14.02 1.64
C THR A 9 -25.49 13.30 1.32
N LYS A 10 -25.49 11.98 1.15
CA LYS A 10 -24.29 11.21 0.76
C LYS A 10 -23.73 11.65 -0.59
N TYR A 11 -24.59 11.92 -1.58
CA TYR A 11 -24.14 12.41 -2.89
C TYR A 11 -23.69 13.87 -2.83
N PHE A 12 -24.38 14.73 -2.07
CA PHE A 12 -23.99 16.12 -1.89
C PHE A 12 -22.61 16.28 -1.24
N PHE A 13 -22.29 15.42 -0.26
CA PHE A 13 -20.97 15.40 0.38
C PHE A 13 -19.95 14.49 -0.31
N LEU A 14 -20.28 13.91 -1.47
CA LEU A 14 -19.45 12.97 -2.22
C LEU A 14 -18.79 11.92 -1.31
N TRP A 15 -19.62 11.30 -0.48
CA TRP A 15 -19.14 10.44 0.61
C TRP A 15 -18.24 9.30 0.15
N ASP A 16 -18.49 8.76 -1.05
CA ASP A 16 -17.68 7.68 -1.65
C ASP A 16 -16.24 8.12 -1.94
N ILE A 17 -16.04 9.39 -2.33
CA ILE A 17 -14.72 9.96 -2.58
C ILE A 17 -13.95 10.11 -1.27
N LEU A 18 -14.59 10.65 -0.23
CA LEU A 18 -13.99 10.78 1.10
C LEU A 18 -13.56 9.41 1.65
N MET A 19 -14.37 8.37 1.44
CA MET A 19 -14.03 7.01 1.83
C MET A 19 -12.83 6.46 1.05
N GLY A 20 -12.72 6.74 -0.25
CA GLY A 20 -11.54 6.41 -1.05
C GLY A 20 -10.27 7.13 -0.59
N PHE A 21 -10.36 8.44 -0.32
CA PHE A 21 -9.25 9.23 0.20
C PHE A 21 -8.79 8.75 1.59
N LYS A 22 -9.72 8.34 2.46
CA LYS A 22 -9.38 7.77 3.77
C LYS A 22 -8.46 6.56 3.64
N LEU A 23 -8.68 5.71 2.65
CA LEU A 23 -7.80 4.57 2.38
C LEU A 23 -6.42 5.03 1.88
N GLY A 24 -6.40 6.01 0.98
CA GLY A 24 -5.15 6.63 0.50
C GLY A 24 -4.32 7.20 1.65
N PHE A 25 -4.93 8.02 2.51
CA PHE A 25 -4.27 8.59 3.69
C PHE A 25 -3.78 7.52 4.67
N LYS A 26 -4.55 6.43 4.86
CA LYS A 26 -4.11 5.31 5.73
C LYS A 26 -2.77 4.74 5.30
N TYR A 27 -2.54 4.54 4.00
CA TYR A 27 -1.27 4.01 3.49
C TYR A 27 -0.20 5.10 3.36
N PHE A 28 -0.60 6.34 3.11
CA PHE A 28 0.32 7.47 3.06
C PHE A 28 1.04 7.70 4.39
N PHE A 29 0.32 7.60 5.51
CA PHE A 29 0.90 7.72 6.85
C PHE A 29 1.47 6.42 7.41
N LYS A 30 1.35 5.29 6.68
CA LYS A 30 1.94 4.02 7.10
C LYS A 30 3.46 4.08 6.88
N ALA A 31 4.21 3.43 7.78
CA ALA A 31 5.64 3.25 7.60
C ALA A 31 5.96 2.59 6.25
N LYS A 32 6.96 3.13 5.55
CA LYS A 32 7.42 2.61 4.25
C LYS A 32 8.11 1.27 4.44
N TYR A 33 7.89 0.35 3.51
CA TYR A 33 8.56 -0.97 3.48
C TYR A 33 9.90 -0.93 2.72
N THR A 34 10.30 0.23 2.19
CA THR A 34 11.51 0.39 1.40
C THR A 34 12.75 0.18 2.26
N VAL A 35 13.63 -0.73 1.84
CA VAL A 35 14.94 -0.98 2.45
C VAL A 35 15.97 0.01 1.90
N ASN A 36 16.89 0.50 2.73
CA ASN A 36 17.90 1.47 2.32
C ASN A 36 19.12 0.79 1.65
N TYR A 37 18.98 0.36 0.39
CA TYR A 37 20.12 -0.14 -0.38
C TYR A 37 21.07 1.03 -0.75
N PRO A 38 22.41 0.87 -0.69
CA PRO A 38 23.19 -0.37 -0.51
C PRO A 38 23.50 -0.76 0.94
N TYR A 39 23.08 0.05 1.91
CA TYR A 39 23.45 -0.11 3.32
C TYR A 39 22.69 -1.23 4.02
N GLU A 40 21.43 -1.45 3.63
CA GLU A 40 20.57 -2.51 4.13
C GLU A 40 20.22 -3.47 2.98
N LYS A 41 20.27 -4.78 3.26
CA LYS A 41 19.87 -5.85 2.32
C LYS A 41 18.82 -6.74 2.96
N THR A 42 17.90 -7.24 2.15
CA THR A 42 16.90 -8.22 2.59
C THR A 42 17.57 -9.56 2.93
N PRO A 43 16.99 -10.37 3.83
CA PRO A 43 17.54 -11.68 4.17
C PRO A 43 17.49 -12.62 2.96
N LEU A 44 18.63 -13.24 2.63
CA LEU A 44 18.71 -14.25 1.56
C LEU A 44 18.64 -15.66 2.14
N SER A 45 17.92 -16.56 1.44
CA SER A 45 17.89 -17.97 1.81
C SER A 45 19.23 -18.66 1.52
N PRO A 46 19.63 -19.71 2.27
CA PRO A 46 20.85 -20.48 1.97
C PRO A 46 20.85 -21.16 0.60
N ARG A 47 19.67 -21.30 -0.02
CA ARG A 47 19.49 -21.87 -1.35
C ARG A 47 19.55 -20.83 -2.45
N PHE A 48 19.76 -19.56 -2.11
CA PHE A 48 19.91 -18.50 -3.11
C PHE A 48 21.09 -18.83 -4.01
N ARG A 49 20.84 -18.79 -5.32
CA ARG A 49 21.85 -19.05 -6.34
C ARG A 49 22.41 -17.69 -6.76
N GLY A 50 23.64 -17.41 -6.34
CA GLY A 50 24.38 -16.25 -6.78
C GLY A 50 25.19 -16.55 -8.03
N GLU A 51 26.35 -15.93 -8.12
CA GLU A 51 27.32 -16.15 -9.19
C GLU A 51 27.82 -17.61 -9.21
N HIS A 52 27.97 -18.15 -10.43
CA HIS A 52 28.51 -19.48 -10.63
C HIS A 52 30.03 -19.48 -10.45
N ALA A 53 30.53 -20.37 -9.61
CA ALA A 53 31.97 -20.60 -9.44
C ALA A 53 32.29 -22.07 -9.74
N LEU A 54 33.32 -22.31 -10.56
CA LEU A 54 33.82 -23.65 -10.82
C LEU A 54 34.41 -24.21 -9.52
N ARG A 55 33.96 -25.38 -9.11
CA ARG A 55 34.42 -26.01 -7.86
C ARG A 55 35.54 -27.00 -8.16
N ARG A 56 36.75 -26.45 -8.38
CA ARG A 56 38.01 -27.16 -8.69
C ARG A 56 37.99 -28.03 -9.95
#